data_AF-A0A435B1V3-F1
#
_entry.id   AF-A0A435B1V3-F1
#
_cell.length_a   1.000
_cell.length_b   1.000
_cell.length_c   1.000
_cell.angle_alpha   90.00
_cell.angle_beta   90.00
_cell.angle_gamma   90.00
#
_symmetry.space_group_name_H-M   'P 1'
#
loop_
_entity.id
_entity.type
_entity.pdbx_description
1 polymer ?
#
loop_
_entity_poly.entity_id
_entity_poly.type
_entity_poly.pdbx_seq_one_letter_code
_entity_poly.pdbx_strand_id
1 'polypeptide(L)'
;PLAAGSGGNPSAVGKLAGLITLRDGVAATMQSQLDETARGLITAFAETSSSQPDAAGLFTWSGAPGIPAAGTLVDGLAGSISVNAAMTPALLRDGGANGAAYVLNTSGSSYANLLIAYGDRLDQPMAFDAAAGITATSSVADYAANSIGWFEGVRQQASTTADAKEALATRTAEALSNDTGVNVDQEMSLLLDLEHTYQASARMMKTVDDMLDALMNAVG
;
A
#
# COMPACT_ATOMS: atom_id res chain seq x y z
N PRO A 1 0.47 13.24 -17.34
CA PRO A 1 0.08 12.04 -16.56
C PRO A 1 1.02 11.83 -15.38
N LEU A 2 0.50 11.86 -14.14
CA LEU A 2 1.30 11.56 -12.94
C LEU A 2 1.54 10.04 -12.91
N ALA A 3 2.79 9.61 -12.99
CA ALA A 3 3.14 8.20 -12.95
C ALA A 3 2.98 7.66 -11.51
N ALA A 4 2.27 6.55 -11.36
CA ALA A 4 2.23 5.82 -10.09
C ALA A 4 3.63 5.24 -9.79
N GLY A 5 4.06 5.30 -8.53
CA GLY A 5 5.26 4.60 -8.10
C GLY A 5 5.01 3.09 -8.04
N SER A 6 6.07 2.27 -8.11
CA SER A 6 5.95 0.82 -7.96
C SER A 6 6.27 0.40 -6.52
N GLY A 7 5.38 -0.39 -5.90
CA GLY A 7 5.60 -1.01 -4.58
C GLY A 7 5.61 -0.04 -3.39
N GLY A 8 6.18 -0.49 -2.26
CA GLY A 8 6.27 0.28 -1.00
C GLY A 8 7.30 1.43 -1.02
N ASN A 9 8.05 1.59 -2.11
CA ASN A 9 8.99 2.70 -2.32
C ASN A 9 8.57 3.54 -3.53
N PRO A 10 7.44 4.27 -3.45
CA PRO A 10 6.99 5.07 -4.57
C PRO A 10 7.99 6.20 -4.84
N SER A 11 8.55 6.25 -6.05
CA SER A 11 9.16 7.45 -6.63
C SER A 11 8.14 8.60 -6.76
N ALA A 12 6.86 8.31 -6.56
CA ALA A 12 5.76 9.24 -6.50
C ALA A 12 5.95 10.27 -5.36
N VAL A 13 5.93 11.54 -5.73
CA VAL A 13 6.07 12.68 -4.81
C VAL A 13 4.66 13.18 -4.46
N GLY A 14 4.37 13.26 -3.16
CA GLY A 14 3.13 13.85 -2.64
C GLY A 14 1.98 12.88 -2.40
N LYS A 15 0.99 13.35 -1.62
CA LYS A 15 -0.15 12.56 -1.13
C LYS A 15 -0.99 11.92 -2.26
N LEU A 16 -1.25 12.65 -3.34
CA LEU A 16 -2.08 12.15 -4.45
C LEU A 16 -1.44 10.95 -5.15
N ALA A 17 -0.14 11.03 -5.43
CA ALA A 17 0.58 9.96 -6.11
C ALA A 17 0.73 8.73 -5.21
N GLY A 18 0.86 8.93 -3.89
CA GLY A 18 0.77 7.85 -2.89
C GLY A 18 -0.60 7.18 -2.86
N LEU A 19 -1.69 7.95 -2.88
CA LEU A 19 -3.06 7.40 -2.93
C LEU A 19 -3.34 6.61 -4.22
N ILE A 20 -2.83 7.07 -5.36
CA ILE A 20 -2.93 6.34 -6.62
C ILE A 20 -2.16 5.01 -6.54
N THR A 21 -0.96 5.02 -5.95
CA THR A 21 -0.16 3.79 -5.74
C THR A 21 -0.86 2.80 -4.81
N LEU A 22 -1.49 3.30 -3.74
CA LEU A 22 -2.31 2.48 -2.84
C LEU A 22 -3.50 1.87 -3.58
N ARG A 23 -4.23 2.67 -4.37
CA ARG A 23 -5.42 2.22 -5.11
C ARG A 23 -5.08 1.22 -6.21
N ASP A 24 -4.10 1.53 -7.05
CA ASP A 24 -3.82 0.78 -8.28
C ASP A 24 -2.84 -0.39 -8.05
N GLY A 25 -2.09 -0.37 -6.95
CA GLY A 25 -1.14 -1.43 -6.60
C GLY A 25 -1.57 -2.20 -5.37
N VAL A 26 -1.39 -1.60 -4.20
CA VAL A 26 -1.54 -2.29 -2.90
C VAL A 26 -2.95 -2.87 -2.73
N ALA A 27 -3.99 -2.07 -2.99
CA ALA A 27 -5.37 -2.50 -2.85
C ALA A 27 -5.75 -3.59 -3.86
N ALA A 28 -5.23 -3.54 -5.09
CA ALA A 28 -5.44 -4.58 -6.10
C ALA A 28 -4.80 -5.92 -5.68
N THR A 29 -3.59 -5.87 -5.11
CA THR A 29 -2.94 -7.06 -4.54
C THR A 29 -3.71 -7.59 -3.31
N MET A 30 -4.16 -6.71 -2.41
CA MET A 30 -5.00 -7.13 -1.28
C MET A 30 -6.30 -7.79 -1.74
N GLN A 31 -6.93 -7.27 -2.80
CA GLN A 31 -8.12 -7.89 -3.39
C GLN A 31 -7.82 -9.30 -3.87
N SER A 32 -6.71 -9.49 -4.59
CA SER A 32 -6.29 -10.82 -5.05
C SER A 32 -6.01 -11.79 -3.89
N GLN A 33 -5.43 -11.30 -2.79
CA GLN A 33 -5.19 -12.08 -1.57
C GLN A 33 -6.50 -12.48 -0.86
N LEU A 34 -7.48 -11.59 -0.82
CA LEU A 34 -8.80 -11.89 -0.29
C LEU A 34 -9.53 -12.91 -1.18
N ASP A 35 -9.47 -12.75 -2.50
CA ASP A 35 -10.05 -13.68 -3.47
C ASP A 35 -9.47 -15.10 -3.29
N GLU A 36 -8.15 -15.21 -3.15
CA GLU A 36 -7.48 -16.50 -2.86
C GLU A 36 -7.86 -17.07 -1.48
N THR A 37 -8.05 -16.22 -0.47
CA THR A 37 -8.53 -16.68 0.85
C THR A 37 -9.96 -17.21 0.75
N ALA A 38 -10.83 -16.54 0.00
CA ALA A 38 -12.19 -17.00 -0.28
C ALA A 38 -12.20 -18.33 -1.04
N ARG A 39 -11.31 -18.49 -2.03
CA ARG A 39 -11.10 -19.76 -2.73
C ARG A 39 -10.70 -20.87 -1.77
N GLY A 40 -9.76 -20.58 -0.86
CA GLY A 40 -9.32 -21.51 0.16
C GLY A 40 -10.45 -21.97 1.07
N LEU A 41 -11.32 -21.04 1.51
CA LEU A 41 -12.51 -21.37 2.30
C LEU A 41 -13.51 -22.23 1.52
N ILE A 42 -13.83 -21.88 0.27
CA ILE A 42 -14.74 -22.68 -0.57
C ILE A 42 -14.19 -24.09 -0.78
N THR A 43 -12.88 -24.21 -0.99
CA THR A 43 -12.20 -25.50 -1.19
C THR A 43 -12.17 -26.33 0.09
N ALA A 44 -11.82 -25.74 1.23
CA ALA A 44 -11.75 -26.45 2.51
C ALA A 44 -13.12 -27.01 2.93
N PHE A 45 -14.19 -26.27 2.66
CA PHE A 45 -15.57 -26.66 2.95
C PHE A 45 -16.29 -27.35 1.78
N ALA A 46 -15.56 -27.77 0.74
CA ALA A 46 -16.14 -28.50 -0.38
C ALA A 46 -16.64 -29.88 0.05
N GLU A 47 -17.76 -30.31 -0.54
CA GLU A 47 -18.23 -31.68 -0.44
C GLU A 47 -17.52 -32.53 -1.49
N THR A 48 -17.02 -33.69 -1.06
CA THR A 48 -16.31 -34.63 -1.92
C THR A 48 -17.13 -35.91 -2.09
N SER A 49 -17.05 -36.53 -3.27
CA SER A 49 -17.70 -37.81 -3.55
C SER A 49 -16.75 -38.73 -4.31
N SER A 50 -16.89 -40.04 -4.13
CA SER A 50 -16.16 -41.03 -4.93
C SER A 50 -16.76 -41.22 -6.33
N SER A 51 -17.98 -40.73 -6.55
CA SER A 51 -18.76 -40.97 -7.78
C SER A 51 -19.04 -39.70 -8.59
N GLN A 52 -18.82 -38.52 -8.00
CA GLN A 52 -19.12 -37.22 -8.58
C GLN A 52 -17.95 -36.25 -8.31
N PRO A 53 -17.75 -35.22 -9.14
CA PRO A 53 -16.75 -34.18 -8.88
C PRO A 53 -16.99 -33.45 -7.55
N ASP A 54 -15.95 -32.88 -6.97
CA ASP A 54 -16.08 -32.04 -5.78
C ASP A 54 -17.00 -30.84 -6.04
N ALA A 55 -17.85 -30.53 -5.07
CA ALA A 55 -18.86 -29.49 -5.17
C ALA A 55 -18.79 -28.51 -3.99
N ALA A 56 -19.24 -27.28 -4.22
CA ALA A 56 -19.29 -26.25 -3.21
C ALA A 56 -20.22 -26.66 -2.04
N GLY A 57 -19.69 -26.69 -0.81
CA GLY A 57 -20.42 -27.10 0.39
C GLY A 57 -20.96 -25.92 1.18
N LEU A 58 -20.40 -25.64 2.36
CA LEU A 58 -20.87 -24.58 3.27
C LEU A 58 -20.77 -23.20 2.63
N PHE A 59 -19.65 -22.94 1.95
CA PHE A 59 -19.45 -21.72 1.20
C PHE A 59 -19.71 -21.98 -0.28
N THR A 60 -20.44 -21.06 -0.90
CA THR A 60 -20.81 -21.08 -2.32
C THR A 60 -20.40 -19.77 -3.00
N TRP A 61 -20.44 -19.76 -4.32
CA TRP A 61 -20.03 -18.65 -5.17
C TRP A 61 -20.81 -18.68 -6.50
N SER A 62 -20.57 -17.69 -7.37
CA SER A 62 -21.31 -17.54 -8.63
C SER A 62 -21.15 -18.70 -9.63
N GLY A 63 -20.08 -19.50 -9.51
CA GLY A 63 -19.82 -20.67 -10.36
C GLY A 63 -20.23 -22.02 -9.74
N ALA A 64 -20.98 -22.02 -8.64
CA ALA A 64 -21.53 -23.24 -8.05
C ALA A 64 -22.43 -24.02 -9.06
N PRO A 65 -22.52 -25.36 -8.97
CA PRO A 65 -22.05 -26.22 -7.87
C PRO A 65 -20.55 -26.57 -7.91
N GLY A 66 -19.82 -26.24 -8.98
CA GLY A 66 -18.39 -26.52 -9.06
C GLY A 66 -17.57 -25.71 -8.04
N ILE A 67 -16.40 -26.23 -7.66
CA ILE A 67 -15.41 -25.47 -6.90
C ILE A 67 -14.51 -24.66 -7.85
N PRO A 68 -13.99 -23.49 -7.43
CA PRO A 68 -13.02 -22.77 -8.24
C PRO A 68 -11.76 -23.61 -8.49
N ALA A 69 -11.15 -23.44 -9.66
CA ALA A 69 -9.95 -24.20 -10.03
C ALA A 69 -8.78 -23.94 -9.07
N ALA A 70 -8.02 -24.99 -8.73
CA ALA A 70 -6.88 -24.87 -7.85
C ALA A 70 -5.78 -23.98 -8.47
N GLY A 71 -5.14 -23.16 -7.64
CA GLY A 71 -4.01 -22.31 -8.04
C GLY A 71 -4.32 -21.29 -9.14
N THR A 72 -5.60 -20.97 -9.36
CA THR A 72 -6.05 -20.00 -10.37
C THR A 72 -6.84 -18.90 -9.67
N LEU A 73 -6.39 -17.66 -9.82
CA LEU A 73 -7.07 -16.49 -9.30
C LEU A 73 -8.44 -16.30 -9.99
N VAL A 74 -9.48 -16.06 -9.20
CA VAL A 74 -10.80 -15.66 -9.67
C VAL A 74 -11.10 -14.27 -9.14
N ASP A 75 -11.03 -13.28 -10.01
CA ASP A 75 -11.22 -11.88 -9.64
C ASP A 75 -12.62 -11.63 -9.04
N GLY A 76 -12.66 -11.03 -7.85
CA GLY A 76 -13.89 -10.71 -7.14
C GLY A 76 -14.56 -11.90 -6.44
N LEU A 77 -13.88 -13.05 -6.33
CA LEU A 77 -14.40 -14.22 -5.63
C LEU A 77 -14.78 -13.90 -4.17
N ALA A 78 -13.96 -13.12 -3.46
CA ALA A 78 -14.23 -12.69 -2.09
C ALA A 78 -15.45 -11.76 -1.98
N GLY A 79 -15.82 -11.07 -3.05
CA GLY A 79 -17.07 -10.31 -3.11
C GLY A 79 -18.30 -11.19 -3.38
N SER A 80 -18.10 -12.36 -3.99
CA SER A 80 -19.17 -13.29 -4.38
C SER A 80 -19.41 -14.43 -3.38
N ILE A 81 -18.44 -14.70 -2.49
CA ILE A 81 -18.53 -15.78 -1.51
C ILE A 81 -19.71 -15.54 -0.58
N SER A 82 -20.50 -16.58 -0.37
CA SER A 82 -21.64 -16.56 0.53
C SER A 82 -21.84 -17.91 1.19
N VAL A 83 -22.62 -17.95 2.27
CA VAL A 83 -23.05 -19.21 2.87
C VAL A 83 -24.11 -19.83 1.98
N ASN A 84 -23.96 -21.12 1.67
CA ASN A 84 -24.92 -21.86 0.88
C ASN A 84 -26.29 -21.92 1.59
N ALA A 85 -27.32 -21.35 0.96
CA ALA A 85 -28.66 -21.29 1.52
C ALA A 85 -29.31 -22.67 1.74
N ALA A 86 -28.85 -23.70 1.02
CA ALA A 86 -29.30 -25.08 1.25
C ALA A 86 -28.69 -25.71 2.50
N MET A 87 -27.64 -25.11 3.07
CA MET A 87 -26.90 -25.70 4.18
C MET A 87 -27.70 -25.64 5.49
N THR A 88 -27.77 -26.77 6.19
CA THR A 88 -28.37 -26.89 7.52
C THR A 88 -27.38 -27.53 8.49
N PRO A 89 -27.57 -27.44 9.82
CA PRO A 89 -26.68 -28.11 10.77
C PRO A 89 -26.57 -29.62 10.56
N ALA A 90 -27.64 -30.27 10.07
CA ALA A 90 -27.62 -31.69 9.73
C ALA A 90 -26.74 -31.95 8.50
N LEU A 91 -26.89 -31.16 7.43
CA LEU A 91 -26.07 -31.27 6.22
C LEU A 91 -24.60 -30.91 6.46
N LEU A 92 -24.32 -29.95 7.36
CA LEU A 92 -22.94 -29.62 7.73
C LEU A 92 -22.26 -30.79 8.45
N ARG A 93 -23.02 -31.56 9.23
CA ARG A 93 -22.52 -32.74 9.94
C ARG A 93 -22.45 -33.98 9.04
N ASP A 94 -23.47 -34.19 8.21
CA ASP A 94 -23.71 -35.46 7.52
C ASP A 94 -23.25 -35.44 6.05
N GLY A 95 -23.06 -34.24 5.48
CA GLY A 95 -22.89 -34.01 4.04
C GLY A 95 -24.21 -34.15 3.26
N GLY A 96 -24.14 -33.93 1.96
CA GLY A 96 -25.26 -34.14 1.04
C GLY A 96 -25.97 -32.86 0.59
N ALA A 97 -25.40 -31.68 0.81
CA ALA A 97 -25.95 -30.42 0.30
C ALA A 97 -26.05 -30.44 -1.25
N ASN A 98 -25.16 -31.18 -1.92
CA ASN A 98 -25.16 -31.39 -3.37
C ASN A 98 -25.80 -32.72 -3.81
N GLY A 99 -26.55 -33.38 -2.92
CA GLY A 99 -27.30 -34.61 -3.20
C GLY A 99 -26.73 -35.87 -2.53
N ALA A 100 -27.43 -36.99 -2.73
CA ALA A 100 -27.18 -38.24 -2.00
C ALA A 100 -25.75 -38.81 -2.17
N ALA A 101 -25.08 -38.50 -3.29
CA ALA A 101 -23.71 -38.93 -3.57
C ALA A 101 -22.66 -38.27 -2.66
N TYR A 102 -23.02 -37.18 -1.98
CA TYR A 102 -22.15 -36.41 -1.07
C TYR A 102 -22.47 -36.67 0.42
N VAL A 103 -23.38 -37.61 0.73
CA VAL A 103 -23.68 -37.99 2.11
C VAL A 103 -22.57 -38.89 2.64
N LEU A 104 -21.88 -38.45 3.69
CA LEU A 104 -20.82 -39.23 4.36
C LEU A 104 -21.35 -39.96 5.60
N ASN A 105 -22.35 -39.40 6.29
CA ASN A 105 -23.00 -40.07 7.42
C ASN A 105 -24.18 -40.92 6.96
N THR A 106 -23.93 -42.17 6.61
CA THR A 106 -24.99 -43.11 6.16
C THR A 106 -25.71 -43.83 7.30
N SER A 107 -25.21 -43.75 8.54
CA SER A 107 -25.76 -44.48 9.70
C SER A 107 -26.68 -43.63 10.58
N GLY A 108 -26.74 -42.31 10.36
CA GLY A 108 -27.75 -41.41 10.92
C GLY A 108 -27.60 -41.08 12.41
N SER A 109 -26.55 -41.56 13.07
CA SER A 109 -26.19 -41.19 14.45
C SER A 109 -24.97 -40.25 14.46
N SER A 110 -24.63 -39.67 15.61
CA SER A 110 -23.57 -38.66 15.79
C SER A 110 -22.34 -38.87 14.90
N TYR A 111 -22.00 -37.85 14.10
CA TYR A 111 -20.89 -37.92 13.12
C TYR A 111 -20.02 -36.67 13.20
N ALA A 112 -18.92 -36.75 13.96
CA ALA A 112 -17.99 -35.62 14.13
C ALA A 112 -16.91 -35.57 13.03
N ASN A 113 -16.70 -36.67 12.29
CA ASN A 113 -15.59 -36.80 11.35
C ASN A 113 -15.59 -35.72 10.27
N LEU A 114 -16.76 -35.36 9.73
CA LEU A 114 -16.85 -34.31 8.70
C LEU A 114 -16.49 -32.93 9.27
N LEU A 115 -16.96 -32.62 10.47
CA LEU A 115 -16.67 -31.36 11.15
C LEU A 115 -15.18 -31.22 11.49
N ILE A 116 -14.57 -32.30 11.97
CA ILE A 116 -13.12 -32.36 12.22
C ILE A 116 -12.36 -32.21 10.91
N ALA A 117 -12.79 -32.90 9.85
CA ALA A 117 -12.14 -32.82 8.54
C ALA A 117 -12.19 -31.40 7.94
N TYR A 118 -13.25 -30.62 8.16
CA TYR A 118 -13.26 -29.21 7.75
C TYR A 118 -12.19 -28.39 8.48
N GLY A 119 -12.01 -28.63 9.79
CA GLY A 119 -10.92 -28.02 10.56
C GLY A 119 -9.56 -28.42 10.01
N ASP A 120 -9.32 -29.72 9.84
CA ASP A 120 -8.05 -30.23 9.32
C ASP A 120 -7.72 -29.68 7.92
N ARG A 121 -8.73 -29.53 7.04
CA ARG A 121 -8.55 -28.99 5.68
C ARG A 121 -8.16 -27.51 5.66
N LEU A 122 -8.50 -26.73 6.68
CA LEU A 122 -8.04 -25.34 6.78
C LEU A 122 -6.54 -25.25 7.03
N ASP A 123 -5.98 -26.26 7.71
CA ASP A 123 -4.56 -26.38 8.04
C ASP A 123 -3.76 -27.14 6.97
N GLN A 124 -4.42 -27.86 6.06
CA GLN A 124 -3.74 -28.55 4.97
C GLN A 124 -3.19 -27.58 3.92
N PRO A 125 -1.96 -27.79 3.43
CA PRO A 125 -1.41 -27.00 2.34
C PRO A 125 -2.24 -27.13 1.05
N MET A 126 -2.55 -26.01 0.43
CA MET A 126 -3.16 -25.95 -0.89
C MET A 126 -2.41 -24.99 -1.81
N ALA A 127 -2.55 -25.20 -3.12
CA ALA A 127 -1.96 -24.33 -4.13
C ALA A 127 -2.73 -23.01 -4.21
N PHE A 128 -2.00 -21.89 -4.20
CA PHE A 128 -2.50 -20.53 -4.41
C PHE A 128 -1.91 -19.94 -5.69
N ASP A 129 -2.63 -19.00 -6.31
CA ASP A 129 -2.13 -18.29 -7.48
C ASP A 129 -0.94 -17.39 -7.12
N ALA A 130 0.15 -17.50 -7.89
CA ALA A 130 1.36 -16.71 -7.67
C ALA A 130 1.14 -15.21 -7.87
N ALA A 131 0.14 -14.80 -8.65
CA ALA A 131 -0.20 -13.40 -8.89
C ALA A 131 -0.67 -12.66 -7.63
N ALA A 132 -1.19 -13.38 -6.62
CA ALA A 132 -1.61 -12.80 -5.35
C ALA A 132 -0.42 -12.42 -4.42
N GLY A 133 0.80 -12.84 -4.76
CA GLY A 133 2.04 -12.24 -4.26
C GLY A 133 2.51 -12.64 -2.87
N ILE A 134 1.97 -13.70 -2.27
CA ILE A 134 2.39 -14.20 -0.95
C ILE A 134 3.21 -15.49 -1.07
N THR A 135 2.54 -16.64 -1.14
CA THR A 135 3.15 -17.97 -1.16
C THR A 135 2.29 -18.88 -2.02
N ALA A 136 2.90 -19.63 -2.95
CA ALA A 136 2.19 -20.50 -3.88
C ALA A 136 1.60 -21.77 -3.22
N THR A 137 2.04 -22.14 -2.02
CA THR A 137 1.53 -23.30 -1.28
C THR A 137 1.55 -23.04 0.22
N SER A 138 0.39 -23.03 0.85
CA SER A 138 0.22 -22.73 2.28
C SER A 138 -1.12 -23.29 2.78
N SER A 139 -1.33 -23.36 4.09
CA SER A 139 -2.69 -23.53 4.64
C SER A 139 -3.51 -22.25 4.44
N VAL A 140 -4.84 -22.32 4.53
CA VAL A 140 -5.72 -21.13 4.39
C VAL A 140 -5.50 -20.15 5.54
N ALA A 141 -5.33 -20.70 6.75
CA ALA A 141 -5.05 -19.91 7.95
C ALA A 141 -3.69 -19.18 7.83
N ASP A 142 -2.64 -19.90 7.45
CA ASP A 142 -1.31 -19.30 7.26
C ASP A 142 -1.30 -18.30 6.11
N TYR A 143 -2.02 -18.57 5.02
CA TYR A 143 -2.13 -17.64 3.90
C TYR A 143 -2.78 -16.32 4.33
N ALA A 144 -3.91 -16.40 5.05
CA ALA A 144 -4.57 -15.21 5.59
C ALA A 144 -3.67 -14.43 6.57
N ALA A 145 -2.94 -15.11 7.44
CA ALA A 145 -1.98 -14.49 8.35
C ALA A 145 -0.83 -13.80 7.60
N ASN A 146 -0.30 -14.45 6.56
CA ASN A 146 0.75 -13.89 5.71
C ASN A 146 0.26 -12.69 4.89
N SER A 147 -1.01 -12.63 4.47
CA SER A 147 -1.60 -11.46 3.79
C SER A 147 -1.54 -10.22 4.69
N ILE A 148 -1.86 -10.38 5.97
CA ILE A 148 -1.79 -9.32 6.96
C ILE A 148 -0.33 -8.90 7.16
N GLY A 149 0.58 -9.86 7.31
CA GLY A 149 2.01 -9.61 7.45
C GLY A 149 2.61 -8.86 6.25
N TRP A 150 2.20 -9.22 5.04
CA TRP A 150 2.58 -8.53 3.81
C TRP A 150 2.10 -7.07 3.81
N PHE A 151 0.83 -6.82 4.16
CA PHE A 151 0.28 -5.46 4.20
C PHE A 151 0.99 -4.60 5.25
N GLU A 152 1.27 -5.17 6.42
CA GLU A 152 2.02 -4.47 7.46
C GLU A 152 3.46 -4.17 7.03
N GLY A 153 4.10 -5.07 6.29
CA GLY A 153 5.40 -4.82 5.67
C GLY A 153 5.37 -3.67 4.67
N VAL A 154 4.33 -3.60 3.82
CA VAL A 154 4.12 -2.46 2.91
C VAL A 154 3.93 -1.16 3.70
N ARG A 155 3.15 -1.18 4.78
CA ARG A 155 2.90 -0.03 5.65
C ARG A 155 4.20 0.44 6.32
N GLN A 156 4.99 -0.49 6.86
CA GLN A 156 6.27 -0.19 7.51
C GLN A 156 7.25 0.44 6.51
N GLN A 157 7.41 -0.16 5.32
CA GLN A 157 8.27 0.36 4.27
C GLN A 157 7.85 1.77 3.84
N ALA A 158 6.55 2.01 3.70
CA ALA A 158 6.01 3.33 3.37
C ALA A 158 6.32 4.36 4.46
N SER A 159 6.22 3.98 5.75
CA SER A 159 6.57 4.84 6.89
C SER A 159 8.04 5.22 6.87
N THR A 160 8.95 4.23 6.79
CA THR A 160 10.40 4.50 6.74
C THR A 160 10.79 5.36 5.53
N THR A 161 10.13 5.16 4.39
CA THR A 161 10.35 5.97 3.19
C THR A 161 9.86 7.41 3.39
N ALA A 162 8.76 7.62 4.10
CA ALA A 162 8.26 8.95 4.44
C ALA A 162 9.26 9.69 5.34
N ASP A 163 9.74 9.05 6.41
CA ASP A 163 10.71 9.63 7.34
C ASP A 163 12.01 10.03 6.62
N ALA A 164 12.52 9.16 5.74
CA ALA A 164 13.72 9.44 4.95
C ALA A 164 13.53 10.63 3.99
N LYS A 165 12.34 10.73 3.35
CA LYS A 165 12.01 11.86 2.46
C LYS A 165 11.85 13.16 3.21
N GLU A 166 11.28 13.13 4.42
CA GLU A 166 11.18 14.31 5.29
C GLU A 166 12.56 14.80 5.71
N ALA A 167 13.43 13.91 6.17
CA ALA A 167 14.82 14.26 6.52
C ALA A 167 15.58 14.86 5.32
N LEU A 168 15.40 14.29 4.12
CA LEU A 168 15.98 14.83 2.90
C LEU A 168 15.43 16.22 2.57
N ALA A 169 14.12 16.43 2.68
CA ALA A 169 13.50 17.72 2.42
C ALA A 169 14.04 18.80 3.37
N THR A 170 14.12 18.52 4.67
CA THR A 170 14.70 19.43 5.68
C THR A 170 16.15 19.76 5.34
N ARG A 171 16.99 18.76 5.08
CA ARG A 171 18.40 18.98 4.74
C ARG A 171 18.58 19.79 3.45
N THR A 172 17.70 19.59 2.47
CA THR A 172 17.74 20.34 1.20
C THR A 172 17.29 21.78 1.42
N ALA A 173 16.28 22.01 2.25
CA ALA A 173 15.84 23.36 2.63
C ALA A 173 16.93 24.12 3.41
N GLU A 174 17.62 23.46 4.34
CA GLU A 174 18.77 24.03 5.06
C GLU A 174 19.91 24.36 4.11
N ALA A 175 20.28 23.44 3.22
CA ALA A 175 21.35 23.68 2.23
C ALA A 175 21.01 24.86 1.31
N LEU A 176 19.77 24.92 0.81
CA LEU A 176 19.30 26.05 0.00
C LEU A 176 19.33 27.35 0.80
N SER A 177 18.83 27.34 2.04
CA SER A 177 18.85 28.52 2.92
C SER A 177 20.27 28.98 3.26
N ASN A 178 21.25 28.10 3.32
CA ASN A 178 22.65 28.45 3.57
C ASN A 178 23.32 29.04 2.31
N ASP A 179 22.96 28.55 1.12
CA ASP A 179 23.53 29.01 -0.15
C ASP A 179 22.90 30.32 -0.63
N THR A 180 21.56 30.43 -0.56
CA THR A 180 20.83 31.66 -0.92
C THR A 180 20.66 32.61 0.27
N GLY A 181 21.18 32.22 1.44
CA GLY A 181 21.09 32.98 2.67
C GLY A 181 21.91 34.25 2.57
N VAL A 182 21.29 35.37 2.93
CA VAL A 182 21.99 36.65 3.03
C VAL A 182 22.69 36.72 4.38
N ASN A 183 24.01 36.89 4.39
CA ASN A 183 24.75 37.12 5.62
C ASN A 183 24.56 38.58 6.05
N VAL A 184 23.73 38.80 7.08
CA VAL A 184 23.36 40.14 7.57
C VAL A 184 24.58 40.94 8.02
N ASP A 185 25.60 40.30 8.59
CA ASP A 185 26.82 41.00 9.01
C ASP A 185 27.65 41.48 7.81
N GLN A 186 27.63 40.71 6.73
CA GLN A 186 28.31 41.04 5.48
C GLN A 186 27.56 42.12 4.72
N GLU A 187 26.23 42.06 4.65
CA GLU A 187 25.40 43.14 4.10
C GLU A 187 25.49 44.42 4.93
N MET A 188 25.56 44.32 6.26
CA MET A 188 25.77 45.46 7.15
C MET A 188 27.14 46.11 6.92
N SER A 189 28.19 45.29 6.77
CA SER A 189 29.53 45.80 6.45
C SER A 189 29.54 46.49 5.07
N LEU A 190 28.87 45.90 4.08
CA LEU A 190 28.71 46.49 2.75
C LEU A 190 27.90 47.80 2.80
N LEU A 191 26.84 47.85 3.60
CA LEU A 191 26.04 49.05 3.81
C LEU A 191 26.85 50.17 4.47
N LEU A 192 27.66 49.86 5.48
CA LEU A 192 28.54 50.83 6.12
C LEU A 192 29.60 51.36 5.15
N ASP A 193 30.20 50.49 4.35
CA ASP A 193 31.20 50.89 3.35
C ASP A 193 30.56 51.75 2.23
N LEU A 194 29.33 51.41 1.83
CA LEU A 194 28.52 52.22 0.93
C LEU A 194 28.20 53.59 1.55
N GLU A 195 27.81 53.65 2.82
CA GLU A 195 27.55 54.91 3.51
C GLU A 195 28.81 55.79 3.58
N HIS A 196 29.96 55.21 3.90
CA HIS A 196 31.25 55.90 3.94
C HIS A 196 31.66 56.43 2.55
N THR A 197 31.50 55.64 1.49
CA THR A 197 31.82 56.07 0.12
C THR A 197 30.87 57.17 -0.38
N TYR A 198 29.58 57.14 -0.02
CA TYR A 198 28.65 58.24 -0.27
C TYR A 198 29.03 59.52 0.49
N GLN A 199 29.35 59.41 1.78
CA GLN A 199 29.81 60.56 2.57
C GLN A 199 31.11 61.15 2.03
N ALA A 200 32.06 60.31 1.61
CA ALA A 200 33.30 60.75 0.98
C ALA A 200 33.05 61.47 -0.35
N SER A 201 32.15 60.92 -1.19
CA SER A 201 31.75 61.54 -2.46
C SER A 201 31.08 62.89 -2.25
N ALA A 202 30.21 63.02 -1.24
CA ALA A 202 29.59 64.29 -0.87
C ALA A 202 30.61 65.32 -0.38
N ARG A 203 31.63 64.90 0.40
CA ARG A 203 32.73 65.79 0.82
C ARG A 203 33.60 66.21 -0.37
N MET A 204 33.91 65.30 -1.29
CA MET A 204 34.65 65.65 -2.52
C MET A 204 33.86 66.67 -3.35
N MET A 205 32.57 66.44 -3.58
CA MET A 205 31.72 67.41 -4.28
C MET A 205 31.74 68.76 -3.58
N LYS A 206 31.63 68.79 -2.25
CA LYS A 206 31.73 70.04 -1.48
C LYS A 206 33.08 70.74 -1.65
N THR A 207 34.19 70.00 -1.59
CA THR A 207 35.51 70.60 -1.81
C THR A 207 35.71 71.12 -3.23
N VAL A 208 35.10 70.48 -4.23
CA VAL A 208 35.11 70.95 -5.61
C VAL A 208 34.28 72.24 -5.73
N ASP A 209 33.11 72.29 -5.08
CA ASP A 209 32.26 73.48 -5.00
C ASP A 209 33.01 74.65 -4.37
N ASP A 210 33.66 74.43 -3.22
CA ASP A 210 34.48 75.42 -2.52
C ASP A 210 35.65 75.92 -3.40
N MET A 211 36.29 75.03 -4.18
CA MET A 211 37.37 75.38 -5.12
C MET A 211 36.86 76.17 -6.33
N LEU A 212 35.68 75.83 -6.86
CA LEU A 212 35.04 76.56 -7.95
C LEU A 212 34.63 77.96 -7.49
N ASP A 213 34.05 78.10 -6.31
CA ASP A 213 33.71 79.39 -5.72
C ASP A 213 34.95 80.26 -5.49
N ALA A 214 36.05 79.68 -5.00
CA ALA A 214 37.32 80.40 -4.85
C ALA A 214 37.88 80.87 -6.21
N LEU A 215 37.75 80.05 -7.27
CA LEU A 215 38.21 80.39 -8.62
C LEU A 215 37.33 81.49 -9.24
N MET A 216 36.02 81.44 -9.04
CA MET A 216 35.08 82.48 -9.46
C MET A 216 35.34 83.81 -8.73
N ASN A 217 35.66 83.78 -7.44
CA ASN A 217 36.01 84.97 -6.66
C ASN A 217 37.39 85.57 -7.01
N ALA A 218 38.31 84.80 -7.59
CA ALA A 218 39.64 85.29 -7.99
C ALA A 218 39.69 85.89 -9.41
N VAL A 219 38.69 85.59 -10.24
CA VAL A 219 38.58 86.06 -11.64
C VAL A 219 37.55 87.20 -11.78
N GLY A 220 36.67 87.39 -10.79
CA GLY A 220 35.82 88.58 -10.65
C GLY A 220 36.49 89.71 -9.89
#